data_AF-A0A3D5BX48-F1
#
_entry.id   AF-A0A3D5BX48-F1
#
_cell.length_a   1.000
_cell.length_b   1.000
_cell.length_c   1.000
_cell.angle_alpha   90.00
_cell.angle_beta   90.00
_cell.angle_gamma   90.00
#
_symmetry.space_group_name_H-M   'P 1'
#
loop_
_entity.id
_entity.type
_entity.pdbx_description
1 polymer ?
#
loop_
_entity_poly.entity_id
_entity_poly.type
_entity_poly.pdbx_seq_one_letter_code
_entity_poly.pdbx_strand_id
1 'polypeptide(L)' 'MPRKYSPKAQEEVKKAMKEYKKGKLTIGKSKKKVEKREQAVAIGLDQTRRKGGKVPKSKKQSKGK' A
#
# COMPACT_ATOMS: atom_id res chain seq x y z
N MET A 1 -13.42 -5.36 19.15
CA MET A 1 -12.67 -6.19 18.18
C MET A 1 -11.43 -5.43 17.72
N PRO A 2 -10.20 -6.01 17.75
CA PRO A 2 -9.00 -5.30 17.32
C PRO A 2 -9.06 -4.98 15.82
N ARG A 3 -8.71 -3.74 15.44
CA ARG A 3 -8.66 -3.35 14.02
C ARG A 3 -7.61 -4.21 13.28
N LYS A 4 -7.99 -4.76 12.12
CA LYS A 4 -7.09 -5.54 11.26
C LYS A 4 -5.91 -4.70 10.75
N TYR A 5 -6.17 -3.43 10.45
CA TYR A 5 -5.17 -2.45 10.01
C TYR A 5 -4.98 -1.38 11.10
N SER A 6 -3.74 -0.91 11.28
CA SER A 6 -3.49 0.23 12.16
C SER A 6 -4.08 1.53 11.59
N PRO A 7 -4.39 2.53 12.43
CA PRO A 7 -4.76 3.88 11.96
C PRO A 7 -3.72 4.46 10.99
N LYS A 8 -2.43 4.27 11.30
CA LYS A 8 -1.31 4.63 10.43
C LYS A 8 -1.42 4.02 9.03
N ALA A 9 -1.89 2.77 8.92
CA ALA A 9 -2.10 2.12 7.63
C ALA A 9 -3.17 2.82 6.78
N GLN A 10 -4.25 3.26 7.42
CA GLN A 10 -5.34 3.95 6.74
C GLN A 10 -4.88 5.33 6.24
N GLU A 11 -4.07 6.03 7.02
CA GLU A 11 -3.51 7.34 6.66
C GLU A 11 -2.53 7.26 5.48
N GLU A 12 -1.59 6.31 5.50
CA GLU A 12 -0.63 6.12 4.41
C GLU A 12 -1.33 5.71 3.11
N VAL A 13 -2.32 4.81 3.18
CA VAL A 13 -3.14 4.45 2.02
C VAL A 13 -3.91 5.66 1.50
N LYS A 14 -4.50 6.48 2.39
CA LYS A 14 -5.20 7.71 2.00
C LYS A 14 -4.26 8.69 1.31
N LYS A 15 -3.02 8.83 1.79
CA LYS A 15 -2.00 9.69 1.19
C LYS A 15 -1.60 9.20 -0.20
N ALA A 16 -1.25 7.92 -0.33
CA ALA A 16 -0.92 7.30 -1.62
C ALA A 16 -2.07 7.43 -2.62
N MET A 17 -3.31 7.20 -2.17
CA MET A 17 -4.51 7.38 -3.00
C MET A 17 -4.71 8.83 -3.45
N LYS A 18 -4.38 9.82 -2.61
CA LYS A 18 -4.45 11.23 -2.97
C LYS A 18 -3.41 11.60 -4.03
N GLU A 19 -2.20 11.05 -3.93
CA GLU A 19 -1.14 11.24 -4.92
C GLU A 19 -1.45 10.52 -6.24
N TYR A 20 -2.06 9.35 -6.18
CA TYR A 20 -2.55 8.61 -7.34
C TYR A 20 -3.65 9.41 -8.07
N LYS A 21 -4.66 9.92 -7.35
CA LYS A 21 -5.71 10.78 -7.93
C LYS A 21 -5.15 12.06 -8.57
N LYS A 22 -4.00 12.53 -8.11
CA LYS A 22 -3.27 13.68 -8.70
C LYS A 22 -2.38 13.29 -9.88
N GLY A 23 -2.24 12.02 -10.21
CA GLY A 23 -1.37 11.52 -11.28
C GLY A 23 0.12 11.69 -11.00
N LYS A 24 0.51 11.76 -9.72
CA LYS A 24 1.89 12.01 -9.26
C LYS A 24 2.55 10.79 -8.60
N LEU A 25 1.77 9.77 -8.23
CA LEU A 25 2.30 8.59 -7.57
C LEU A 25 3.15 7.76 -8.55
N THR A 26 4.40 7.47 -8.18
CA THR A 26 5.36 6.69 -8.96
C THR A 26 5.70 5.35 -8.30
N ILE A 27 6.20 4.41 -9.09
CA ILE A 27 6.55 3.07 -8.65
C ILE A 27 8.02 3.02 -8.25
N GLY A 28 8.29 3.06 -6.94
CA GLY A 28 9.64 2.88 -6.39
C GLY A 28 10.66 3.87 -6.95
N LYS A 29 11.78 3.35 -7.46
CA LYS A 29 12.83 4.17 -8.10
C LYS A 29 12.57 4.46 -9.59
N SER A 30 11.49 3.93 -10.17
CA SER A 30 11.17 4.11 -11.58
C SER A 30 10.45 5.44 -11.83
N LYS A 31 10.60 5.99 -13.04
CA LYS A 31 9.80 7.13 -13.53
C LYS A 31 8.36 6.72 -13.92
N LYS A 32 8.03 5.43 -13.87
CA LYS A 32 6.69 4.91 -14.17
C LYS A 32 5.68 5.37 -13.12
N LYS A 33 4.55 5.88 -13.59
CA LYS A 33 3.41 6.24 -12.75
C LYS A 33 2.63 5.00 -12.37
N VAL A 34 1.91 5.08 -11.26
CA VAL A 34 0.96 4.05 -10.87
C VAL A 34 -0.23 4.09 -11.82
N GLU A 35 -0.52 2.96 -12.45
CA GLU A 35 -1.63 2.83 -13.40
C GLU A 35 -2.90 2.41 -12.69
N LYS A 36 -2.80 1.46 -11.75
CA LYS A 36 -3.94 0.84 -11.09
C LYS A 36 -4.12 1.33 -9.67
N ARG A 37 -5.38 1.57 -9.27
CA ARG A 37 -5.75 1.93 -7.89
C ARG A 37 -5.24 0.91 -6.86
N GLU A 38 -5.28 -0.38 -7.20
CA GLU A 38 -4.81 -1.46 -6.34
C GLU A 38 -3.31 -1.33 -6.01
N GLN A 39 -2.50 -0.92 -6.99
CA GLN A 39 -1.07 -0.67 -6.80
C GLN A 39 -0.85 0.51 -5.84
N ALA A 40 -1.65 1.57 -5.94
CA ALA A 40 -1.57 2.70 -5.00
C ALA A 40 -1.87 2.27 -3.55
N VAL A 41 -2.88 1.41 -3.36
CA VAL A 41 -3.19 0.83 -2.04
C VAL A 41 -2.05 -0.06 -1.56
N ALA A 42 -1.49 -0.90 -2.43
CA ALA A 42 -0.36 -1.77 -2.10
C ALA A 42 0.88 -0.96 -1.68
N ILE A 43 1.18 0.15 -2.35
CA ILE A 43 2.28 1.05 -2.00
C ILE A 43 2.05 1.68 -0.62
N GLY A 44 0.84 2.17 -0.33
CA GLY A 44 0.51 2.72 0.99
C GLY A 44 0.61 1.69 2.13
N LEU A 45 0.19 0.44 1.87
CA LEU A 45 0.34 -0.66 2.82
C LEU A 45 1.82 -1.05 3.01
N ASP A 46 2.64 -1.05 1.94
CA ASP A 46 4.08 -1.33 2.02
C ASP A 46 4.83 -0.25 2.81
N GLN A 47 4.53 1.03 2.55
CA GLN A 47 5.08 2.16 3.31
C GLN A 47 4.78 2.03 4.80
N THR A 48 3.55 1.64 5.14
CA THR A 48 3.15 1.41 6.54
C THR A 48 3.99 0.29 7.17
N ARG A 49 4.18 -0.82 6.44
CA ARG A 49 4.98 -1.95 6.92
C ARG A 49 6.42 -1.55 7.18
N ARG A 50 7.03 -0.76 6.28
CA ARG A 50 8.40 -0.20 6.46
C ARG A 50 8.50 0.75 7.65
N LYS A 51 7.44 1.49 7.94
CA LYS A 51 7.33 2.38 9.11
C LYS A 51 7.02 1.65 10.42
N GLY A 52 6.99 0.31 10.42
CA GLY A 52 6.68 -0.50 11.60
C GLY A 52 5.20 -0.51 12.01
N GLY A 53 4.30 -0.04 11.13
CA GLY A 53 2.87 -0.06 11.38
C GLY A 53 2.26 -1.46 11.22
N LYS A 54 1.17 -1.73 11.96
CA LYS A 54 0.45 -3.01 11.88
C LYS A 54 -0.27 -3.12 10.53
N VAL A 55 0.19 -4.06 9.71
CA VAL A 55 -0.43 -4.48 8.45
C VAL A 55 -0.51 -6.01 8.44
N PRO A 56 -1.71 -6.59 8.21
CA PRO A 56 -1.88 -8.04 8.17
C PRO A 56 -1.03 -8.64 7.04
N LYS A 57 -0.48 -9.83 7.28
CA LYS A 57 0.22 -10.58 6.23
C LYS A 57 -0.79 -10.94 5.14
N SER A 58 -0.41 -10.75 3.88
CA SER A 58 -1.17 -11.34 2.79
C SER A 58 -1.19 -12.86 3.00
N LYS A 59 -2.32 -13.50 2.73
CA LYS A 59 -2.35 -14.97 2.69
C LYS A 59 -1.35 -15.38 1.61
N LYS A 60 -0.29 -16.11 1.97
CA LYS A 60 0.55 -16.79 0.98
C LYS A 60 -0.40 -17.76 0.27
N GLN A 61 -0.75 -17.49 -0.99
CA GLN A 61 -1.15 -18.60 -1.86
C GLN A 61 0.07 -19.52 -1.88
N SER A 62 -0.10 -20.75 -1.37
CA SER A 62 0.87 -21.81 -1.56
C SER A 62 1.21 -21.81 -3.04
N LYS A 63 2.47 -21.53 -3.39
CA LYS A 63 2.95 -21.77 -4.75
C LYS A 63 2.68 -23.25 -5.00
N GLY A 64 1.62 -23.55 -5.76
CA GLY A 64 1.46 -24.86 -6.36
C GLY A 64 2.75 -25.16 -7.10
N LYS A 65 3.34 -26.31 -6.79
CA LYS A 65 4.45 -26.87 -7.56
C LYS A 65 4.08 -26.92 -9.04
#